data_AF-A0AAW4WH22-F1
#
_entry.id   AF-A0AAW4WH22-F1
#
_cell.length_a   1.000
_cell.length_b   1.000
_cell.length_c   1.000
_cell.angle_alpha   90.00
_cell.angle_beta   90.00
_cell.angle_gamma   90.00
#
_symmetry.space_group_name_H-M   'P 1'
#
loop_
_entity.id
_entity.type
_entity.pdbx_description
1 polymer ?
#
loop_
_entity_poly.entity_id
_entity_poly.type
_entity_poly.pdbx_seq_one_letter_code
_entity_poly.pdbx_strand_id
1 'polypeptide(L)'
;MTNQLDHYISNHIKSLYRHKLFSPILYMILLIVLWIIFPIGTILSPKVINEKTSLDKLYKENDRYVSITLTDLKFTGYTQEVLGQTHGYYYYTIQDGCCNIVLLSPKTSEEGLPNINKVTVHAKIQTATKSYHTLLSKIAADLNWTDSGIYGESSSYYISEPGFRYGFSIFLILLFACSGLYAIFSIICYFVYIHFPWLSPPCQQLARFGSPKTLLMQAEEELATLPQLATEDMFITEHFFIEISTDGIAFVPIQEIIWLYKHSTLHKFFWYHFSISYTLCISAKKHLYIQCPKNLKSDIDGIIDYLAEANHDILVGFNEKNRLKVQEIQGTPLQFEKFIALLKKRL
;
A
#
# COMPACT_ATOMS: atom_id res chain seq x y z
N MET A 1 -8.06 -2.97 45.75
CA MET A 1 -7.53 -3.51 44.49
C MET A 1 -8.57 -3.46 43.37
N THR A 2 -9.51 -2.50 43.40
CA THR A 2 -10.63 -2.39 42.44
C THR A 2 -10.36 -1.45 41.26
N ASN A 3 -9.35 -0.57 41.35
CA ASN A 3 -9.07 0.41 40.29
C ASN A 3 -8.17 -0.10 39.15
N GLN A 4 -7.78 -1.39 39.14
CA GLN A 4 -6.81 -1.89 38.14
C GLN A 4 -7.45 -2.23 36.78
N LEU A 5 -8.77 -2.48 36.73
CA LEU A 5 -9.48 -2.88 35.51
C LEU A 5 -10.44 -1.79 34.98
N ASP A 6 -10.52 -0.65 35.65
CA ASP A 6 -11.30 0.49 35.17
C ASP A 6 -10.80 0.95 33.79
N HIS A 7 -11.72 0.97 32.81
CA HIS A 7 -11.43 1.31 31.41
C HIS A 7 -10.35 0.44 30.75
N TYR A 8 -10.16 -0.80 31.20
CA TYR A 8 -9.12 -1.69 30.67
C TYR A 8 -9.23 -1.88 29.15
N ILE A 9 -10.44 -2.15 28.65
CA ILE A 9 -10.70 -2.36 27.22
C ILE A 9 -10.36 -1.09 26.41
N SER A 10 -10.90 0.06 26.79
CA SER A 10 -10.61 1.34 26.13
C SER A 10 -9.15 1.74 26.18
N ASN A 11 -8.45 1.46 27.29
CA ASN A 11 -7.03 1.77 27.42
C ASN A 11 -6.19 0.86 26.52
N HIS A 12 -6.55 -0.42 26.37
CA HIS A 12 -5.88 -1.31 25.43
C HIS A 12 -6.13 -0.91 23.98
N ILE A 13 -7.38 -0.55 23.63
CA ILE A 13 -7.71 0.01 22.30
C ILE A 13 -6.80 1.20 21.99
N LYS A 14 -6.70 2.16 22.93
CA LYS A 14 -5.85 3.35 22.79
C LYS A 14 -4.38 2.97 22.59
N SER A 15 -3.87 2.03 23.40
CA SER A 15 -2.48 1.58 23.32
C SER A 15 -2.18 0.91 21.97
N LEU A 16 -3.07 0.02 21.52
CA LEU A 16 -2.96 -0.68 20.25
C LEU A 16 -2.93 0.29 19.06
N TYR A 17 -3.85 1.27 19.02
CA TYR A 17 -3.86 2.25 17.92
C TYR A 17 -2.72 3.26 18.00
N ARG A 18 -2.20 3.59 19.19
CA ARG A 18 -0.96 4.37 19.34
C ARG A 18 0.24 3.63 18.74
N HIS A 19 0.35 2.32 18.97
CA HIS A 19 1.41 1.51 18.39
C HIS A 19 1.24 1.40 16.86
N LYS A 20 0.01 1.16 16.37
CA LYS A 20 -0.29 1.11 14.92
C LYS A 20 -0.08 2.43 14.20
N LEU A 21 -0.09 3.57 14.90
CA LEU A 21 0.17 4.89 14.32
C LEU A 21 1.60 5.05 13.79
N PHE A 22 2.57 4.34 14.37
CA PHE A 22 3.98 4.45 14.00
C PHE A 22 4.23 4.07 12.54
N SER A 23 3.64 2.98 12.06
CA SER A 23 3.88 2.47 10.71
C SER A 23 3.42 3.44 9.60
N PRO A 24 2.18 3.97 9.60
CA PRO A 24 1.77 4.98 8.64
C PRO A 24 2.57 6.28 8.70
N ILE A 25 2.96 6.74 9.90
CA ILE A 25 3.78 7.94 10.04
C ILE A 25 5.16 7.73 9.40
N LEU A 26 5.82 6.60 9.69
CA LEU A 26 7.10 6.26 9.08
C LEU A 26 6.99 6.18 7.56
N TYR A 27 5.90 5.58 7.06
CA TYR A 27 5.64 5.51 5.63
C TYR A 27 5.43 6.89 5.01
N MET A 28 4.72 7.81 5.67
CA MET A 28 4.57 9.19 5.21
C MET A 28 5.91 9.93 5.14
N ILE A 29 6.80 9.73 6.12
CA ILE A 29 8.15 10.30 6.10
C ILE A 29 8.92 9.75 4.89
N LEU A 30 8.86 8.44 4.64
CA LEU A 30 9.47 7.81 3.46
C LEU A 30 8.94 8.44 2.16
N LEU A 31 7.63 8.63 2.03
CA LEU A 31 7.04 9.27 0.85
C LEU A 31 7.56 10.71 0.66
N ILE A 32 7.66 11.50 1.73
CA ILE A 32 8.20 12.87 1.66
C ILE A 32 9.67 12.85 1.20
N VAL A 33 10.49 11.94 1.74
CA VAL A 33 11.90 11.78 1.32
C VAL A 33 11.99 11.41 -0.15
N LEU A 34 11.17 10.45 -0.61
CA LEU A 34 11.10 10.07 -2.03
C LEU A 34 10.66 11.25 -2.92
N TRP A 35 9.72 12.07 -2.45
CA TRP A 35 9.29 13.26 -3.17
C TRP A 35 10.39 14.31 -3.32
N ILE A 36 11.29 14.44 -2.33
CA ILE A 36 12.42 15.37 -2.40
C ILE A 36 13.53 14.83 -3.32
N ILE A 37 13.82 13.52 -3.24
CA ILE A 37 14.89 12.89 -4.02
C ILE A 37 14.52 12.81 -5.50
N PHE A 38 13.28 12.42 -5.81
CA PHE A 38 12.83 12.27 -7.17
C PHE A 38 12.13 13.55 -7.65
N PRO A 39 12.39 14.03 -8.87
CA PRO A 39 11.76 15.24 -9.39
C PRO A 39 10.32 14.94 -9.86
N ILE A 40 9.45 14.52 -8.93
CA ILE A 40 8.05 14.14 -9.18
C ILE A 40 7.23 15.33 -9.67
N GLY A 41 7.46 16.51 -9.08
CA GLY A 41 6.78 17.74 -9.46
C GLY A 41 7.03 18.14 -10.91
N THR A 42 8.27 17.98 -11.40
CA THR A 42 8.62 18.35 -12.78
C THR A 42 8.11 17.36 -13.82
N ILE A 43 7.73 16.13 -13.41
CA ILE A 43 7.02 15.19 -14.28
C ILE A 43 5.54 15.59 -14.44
N LEU A 44 4.88 15.95 -13.33
CA LEU A 44 3.47 16.35 -13.32
C LEU A 44 3.24 17.69 -14.02
N SER A 45 4.16 18.63 -13.85
CA SER A 45 4.10 19.96 -14.45
C SER A 45 5.47 20.26 -15.08
N PRO A 46 5.73 19.72 -16.28
CA PRO A 46 7.00 19.94 -16.95
C PRO A 46 7.15 21.43 -17.27
N LYS A 47 8.33 21.96 -16.97
CA LYS A 47 8.66 23.36 -17.23
C LYS A 47 8.65 23.59 -18.73
N VAL A 48 7.89 24.60 -19.17
CA VAL A 48 7.90 25.01 -20.58
C VAL A 48 9.17 25.81 -20.81
N ILE A 49 10.03 25.31 -21.70
CA ILE A 49 11.29 25.98 -22.04
C ILE A 49 11.10 26.77 -23.33
N ASN A 50 11.46 28.05 -23.26
CA ASN A 50 11.71 28.86 -24.44
C ASN A 50 13.18 28.75 -24.85
N GLU A 51 13.44 28.87 -26.15
CA GLU A 51 14.68 28.58 -26.88
C GLU A 51 15.99 29.08 -26.22
N LYS A 52 15.93 30.11 -25.37
CA LYS A 52 17.10 30.77 -24.75
C LYS A 52 17.63 30.13 -23.44
N THR A 53 17.15 28.96 -23.03
CA THR A 53 17.51 28.37 -21.72
C THR A 53 18.58 27.30 -21.85
N SER A 54 19.75 27.50 -21.23
CA SER A 54 20.86 26.54 -21.26
C SER A 54 20.50 25.22 -20.55
N LEU A 55 20.64 24.09 -21.24
CA LEU A 55 20.33 22.74 -20.72
C LEU A 55 21.12 22.39 -19.43
N ASP A 56 22.35 22.90 -19.28
CA ASP A 56 23.18 22.68 -18.09
C ASP A 56 22.59 23.31 -16.81
N LYS A 57 21.96 24.48 -16.93
CA LYS A 57 21.30 25.14 -15.79
C LYS A 57 20.09 24.33 -15.31
N LEU A 58 19.28 23.87 -16.25
CA LEU A 58 18.09 23.06 -15.97
C LEU A 58 18.44 21.70 -15.35
N TYR A 59 19.52 21.08 -15.82
CA TYR A 59 20.01 19.84 -15.23
C TYR A 59 20.49 20.01 -13.79
N LYS A 60 21.20 21.12 -13.50
CA LYS A 60 21.68 21.47 -12.15
C LYS A 60 20.56 21.85 -11.19
N GLU A 61 19.46 22.42 -11.68
CA GLU A 61 18.27 22.77 -10.89
C GLU A 61 17.31 21.58 -10.64
N ASN A 62 17.68 20.36 -11.04
CA ASN A 62 16.85 19.14 -10.98
C ASN A 62 15.57 19.19 -11.85
N ASP A 63 15.49 20.15 -12.77
CA ASP A 63 14.44 20.31 -13.78
C ASP A 63 14.72 19.39 -14.97
N ARG A 64 14.69 18.07 -14.71
CA ARG A 64 15.06 17.04 -15.69
C ARG A 64 13.98 16.77 -16.74
N TYR A 65 12.73 17.14 -16.46
CA TYR A 65 11.57 16.87 -17.30
C TYR A 65 11.00 18.20 -17.81
N VAL A 66 10.92 18.31 -19.14
CA VAL A 66 10.70 19.59 -19.81
C VAL A 66 9.70 19.44 -20.95
N SER A 67 8.95 20.50 -21.20
CA SER A 67 8.15 20.64 -22.42
C SER A 67 8.85 21.65 -23.30
N ILE A 68 9.36 21.20 -24.44
CA ILE A 68 10.14 22.03 -25.36
C ILE A 68 9.52 22.00 -26.75
N THR A 69 9.51 23.18 -27.39
CA THR A 69 9.17 23.31 -28.80
C THR A 69 10.46 23.43 -29.60
N LEU A 70 10.69 22.47 -30.48
CA LEU A 70 11.89 22.36 -31.30
C LEU A 70 11.55 22.70 -32.75
N THR A 71 12.47 23.34 -33.46
CA THR A 71 12.31 23.77 -34.85
C THR A 71 13.49 23.34 -35.71
N ASP A 72 13.26 23.19 -37.03
CA ASP A 72 14.27 22.78 -38.02
C ASP A 72 15.06 21.52 -37.59
N LEU A 73 14.34 20.46 -37.24
CA LEU A 73 14.94 19.19 -36.82
C LEU A 73 15.28 18.35 -38.04
N LYS A 74 16.56 17.97 -38.15
CA LYS A 74 17.08 17.16 -39.26
C LYS A 74 17.49 15.79 -38.77
N PHE A 75 17.06 14.77 -39.47
CA PHE A 75 17.39 13.39 -39.12
C PHE A 75 18.88 13.11 -39.35
N THR A 76 19.55 12.46 -38.39
CA THR A 76 20.98 12.15 -38.49
C THR A 76 21.27 10.86 -39.25
N GLY A 77 20.25 10.06 -39.59
CA GLY A 77 20.43 8.72 -40.14
C GLY A 77 20.57 7.62 -39.08
N TYR A 78 20.69 7.99 -37.80
CA TYR A 78 20.96 7.05 -36.72
C TYR A 78 19.74 6.81 -35.82
N THR A 79 19.62 5.56 -35.37
CA THR A 79 18.57 5.11 -34.46
C THR A 79 19.16 4.62 -33.14
N GLN A 80 18.37 4.70 -32.07
CA GLN A 80 18.65 4.05 -30.81
C GLN A 80 17.84 2.76 -30.73
N GLU A 81 18.53 1.63 -30.66
CA GLU A 81 17.90 0.32 -30.46
C GLU A 81 18.10 -0.17 -29.04
N VAL A 82 17.04 -0.70 -28.45
CA VAL A 82 17.05 -1.33 -27.12
C VAL A 82 16.37 -2.69 -27.27
N LEU A 83 17.07 -3.77 -26.94
CA LEU A 83 16.58 -5.15 -27.04
C LEU A 83 16.03 -5.52 -28.44
N GLY A 84 16.68 -5.03 -29.50
CA GLY A 84 16.28 -5.31 -30.89
C GLY A 84 15.05 -4.55 -31.38
N GLN A 85 14.53 -3.59 -30.60
CA GLN A 85 13.47 -2.68 -31.01
C GLN A 85 14.00 -1.25 -31.11
N THR A 86 13.59 -0.53 -32.15
CA THR A 86 13.91 0.89 -32.34
C THR A 86 13.18 1.72 -31.29
N HIS A 87 13.93 2.22 -30.33
CA HIS A 87 13.43 3.00 -29.20
C HIS A 87 13.35 4.50 -29.52
N GLY A 88 14.12 4.99 -30.49
CA GLY A 88 14.02 6.35 -31.00
C GLY A 88 14.97 6.68 -32.16
N TYR A 89 14.74 7.84 -32.77
CA TYR A 89 15.48 8.36 -33.91
C TYR A 89 16.24 9.63 -33.50
N TYR A 90 17.51 9.74 -33.88
CA TYR A 90 18.33 10.90 -33.55
C TYR A 90 18.14 12.02 -34.58
N TYR A 91 17.86 13.20 -34.06
CA TYR A 91 17.76 14.45 -34.79
C TYR A 91 18.77 15.44 -34.25
N TYR A 92 19.20 16.36 -35.10
CA TYR A 92 19.94 17.55 -34.67
C TYR A 92 19.17 18.81 -35.03
N THR A 93 19.33 19.83 -34.22
CA THR A 93 18.88 21.20 -34.51
C THR A 93 19.99 22.15 -34.12
N ILE A 94 20.17 23.20 -34.92
CA ILE A 94 21.15 24.25 -34.67
C ILE A 94 20.39 25.44 -34.10
N GLN A 95 20.57 25.69 -32.80
CA GLN A 95 19.93 26.79 -32.09
C GLN A 95 21.01 27.58 -31.34
N ASP A 96 21.00 28.91 -31.47
CA ASP A 96 21.97 29.83 -30.84
C ASP A 96 23.46 29.47 -31.10
N GLY A 97 23.76 28.88 -32.26
CA GLY A 97 25.12 28.49 -32.64
C GLY A 97 25.61 27.18 -32.00
N CYS A 98 24.79 26.50 -31.18
CA CYS A 98 25.11 25.19 -30.62
C CYS A 98 24.31 24.07 -31.31
N CYS A 99 24.97 22.92 -31.52
CA CYS A 99 24.31 21.73 -32.05
C CYS A 99 23.65 20.95 -30.90
N ASN A 100 22.31 20.96 -30.87
CA ASN A 100 21.54 20.20 -29.89
C ASN A 100 21.07 18.89 -30.52
N ILE A 101 21.40 17.77 -29.87
CA ILE A 101 20.92 16.46 -30.27
C ILE A 101 19.61 16.14 -29.53
N VAL A 102 18.65 15.64 -30.30
CA VAL A 102 17.31 15.29 -29.83
C VAL A 102 17.02 13.86 -30.24
N LEU A 103 16.58 13.04 -29.30
CA LEU A 103 16.06 11.72 -29.55
C LEU A 103 14.52 11.75 -29.51
N LEU A 104 13.90 11.48 -30.66
CA LEU A 104 12.45 11.42 -30.82
C LEU A 104 11.95 9.97 -30.83
N SER A 105 10.73 9.77 -30.35
CA SER A 105 10.05 8.48 -30.40
C SER A 105 9.54 8.18 -31.80
N PRO A 106 9.41 6.89 -32.19
CA PRO A 106 8.90 6.52 -33.52
C PRO A 106 7.54 7.12 -33.88
N LYS A 107 6.69 7.36 -32.87
CA LYS A 107 5.36 7.98 -33.05
C LYS A 107 5.45 9.46 -33.44
N THR A 108 6.40 10.17 -32.86
CA THR A 108 6.58 11.62 -33.07
C THR A 108 7.40 11.90 -34.32
N SER A 109 8.31 11.00 -34.68
CA SER A 109 9.15 11.11 -35.87
C SER A 109 8.55 10.45 -37.12
N GLU A 110 7.35 9.86 -37.03
CA GLU A 110 6.74 9.03 -38.09
C GLU A 110 7.75 8.05 -38.72
N GLU A 111 8.44 7.29 -37.86
CA GLU A 111 9.46 6.31 -38.26
C GLU A 111 10.70 6.89 -38.99
N GLY A 112 10.97 8.19 -38.85
CA GLY A 112 12.24 8.80 -39.25
C GLY A 112 12.12 9.81 -40.38
N LEU A 113 11.13 10.71 -40.32
CA LEU A 113 11.00 11.81 -41.28
C LEU A 113 12.30 12.60 -41.40
N PRO A 114 12.77 12.94 -42.62
CA PRO A 114 14.07 13.56 -42.82
C PRO A 114 14.16 14.99 -42.26
N ASN A 115 13.05 15.74 -42.31
CA ASN A 115 12.97 17.09 -41.75
C ASN A 115 11.63 17.30 -41.03
N ILE A 116 11.68 17.87 -39.82
CA ILE A 116 10.52 18.24 -39.01
C ILE A 116 10.61 19.73 -38.69
N ASN A 117 9.67 20.51 -39.24
CA ASN A 117 9.68 21.97 -39.13
C ASN A 117 9.48 22.47 -37.70
N LYS A 118 8.51 21.89 -36.99
CA LYS A 118 8.17 22.28 -35.61
C LYS A 118 7.50 21.12 -34.88
N VAL A 119 7.97 20.80 -33.69
CA VAL A 119 7.35 19.79 -32.82
C VAL A 119 7.44 20.20 -31.35
N THR A 120 6.38 19.96 -30.59
CA THR A 120 6.37 20.15 -29.15
C THR A 120 6.42 18.78 -28.49
N VAL A 121 7.46 18.55 -27.68
CA VAL A 121 7.70 17.24 -27.04
C VAL A 121 7.86 17.38 -25.54
N HIS A 122 7.38 16.36 -24.83
CA HIS A 122 7.69 16.13 -23.44
C HIS A 122 8.93 15.25 -23.36
N ALA A 123 10.04 15.85 -22.94
CA ALA A 123 11.32 15.20 -22.99
C ALA A 123 12.06 15.25 -21.65
N LYS A 124 12.96 14.31 -21.48
CA LYS A 124 13.88 14.24 -20.36
C LYS A 124 15.26 14.69 -20.82
N ILE A 125 15.87 15.62 -20.09
CA ILE A 125 17.27 16.01 -20.31
C ILE A 125 18.15 14.90 -19.76
N GLN A 126 19.05 14.39 -20.60
CA GLN A 126 19.99 13.33 -20.24
C GLN A 126 21.43 13.77 -20.50
N THR A 127 22.35 13.30 -19.65
CA THR A 127 23.79 13.46 -19.85
C THR A 127 24.28 12.55 -20.96
N ALA A 128 25.38 12.93 -21.62
CA ALA A 128 26.12 12.08 -22.54
C ALA A 128 26.31 10.65 -21.98
N THR A 129 25.61 9.68 -22.56
CA THR A 129 25.74 8.26 -22.24
C THR A 129 26.74 7.60 -23.19
N LYS A 130 27.13 6.34 -22.94
CA LYS A 130 27.95 5.57 -23.89
C LYS A 130 27.34 5.56 -25.30
N SER A 131 26.03 5.37 -25.41
CA SER A 131 25.31 5.41 -26.69
C SER A 131 25.39 6.77 -27.38
N TYR A 132 25.39 7.85 -26.61
CA TYR A 132 25.56 9.21 -27.13
C TYR A 132 26.98 9.43 -27.68
N HIS A 133 28.02 8.99 -26.96
CA HIS A 133 29.39 9.05 -27.47
C HIS A 133 29.58 8.19 -28.73
N THR A 134 28.97 7.01 -28.79
CA THR A 134 29.00 6.16 -29.99
C THR A 134 28.26 6.80 -31.17
N LEU A 135 27.17 7.54 -30.93
CA LEU A 135 26.50 8.32 -31.95
C LEU A 135 27.42 9.43 -32.48
N LEU A 136 27.99 10.23 -31.58
CA LEU A 136 28.87 11.34 -31.94
C LEU A 136 30.11 10.87 -32.71
N SER A 137 30.73 9.75 -32.32
CA SER A 137 31.87 9.19 -33.06
C SER A 137 31.49 8.70 -34.47
N LYS A 138 30.26 8.18 -34.64
CA LYS A 138 29.76 7.77 -35.96
C LYS A 138 29.50 8.98 -36.85
N ILE A 139 28.88 10.02 -36.32
CA ILE A 139 28.69 11.29 -37.03
C ILE A 139 30.04 11.92 -37.38
N ALA A 140 31.03 11.86 -36.50
CA ALA A 140 32.38 12.37 -36.77
C ALA A 140 33.04 11.64 -37.94
N ALA A 141 32.93 10.32 -37.97
CA ALA A 141 33.43 9.50 -39.08
C ALA A 141 32.75 9.85 -40.41
N ASP A 142 31.43 10.00 -40.44
CA ASP A 142 30.69 10.34 -41.66
C ASP A 142 31.02 11.73 -42.20
N LEU A 143 31.31 12.68 -41.31
CA LEU A 143 31.65 14.07 -41.65
C LEU A 143 33.16 14.29 -41.88
N ASN A 144 33.99 13.24 -41.75
CA ASN A 144 35.46 13.34 -41.72
C ASN A 144 35.98 14.36 -40.69
N TRP A 145 35.33 14.45 -39.53
CA TRP A 145 35.74 15.31 -38.41
C TRP A 145 36.51 14.54 -37.35
N THR A 146 37.25 15.27 -36.52
CA THR A 146 37.83 14.68 -35.30
C THR A 146 36.77 14.55 -34.22
N ASP A 147 36.86 13.49 -33.43
CA ASP A 147 36.02 13.28 -32.25
C ASP A 147 36.03 14.51 -31.33
N SER A 148 37.20 15.08 -31.06
CA SER A 148 37.37 16.28 -30.25
C SER A 148 36.68 17.53 -30.82
N GLY A 149 36.60 17.65 -32.15
CA GLY A 149 35.91 18.75 -32.83
C GLY A 149 34.40 18.68 -32.65
N ILE A 150 33.81 17.49 -32.84
CA ILE A 150 32.37 17.30 -32.61
C ILE A 150 32.02 17.47 -31.13
N TYR A 151 32.82 16.92 -30.21
CA TYR A 151 32.54 17.07 -28.78
C TYR A 151 32.59 18.54 -28.31
N GLY A 152 33.42 19.39 -28.93
CA GLY A 152 33.50 20.82 -28.62
C GLY A 152 32.28 21.63 -29.07
N GLU A 153 31.65 21.24 -30.18
CA GLU A 153 30.48 21.92 -30.77
C GLU A 153 29.13 21.34 -30.31
N SER A 154 29.14 20.12 -29.76
CA SER A 154 27.96 19.44 -29.23
C SER A 154 27.74 19.74 -27.75
N SER A 155 26.47 19.84 -27.33
CA SER A 155 26.15 19.93 -25.92
C SER A 155 26.45 18.61 -25.17
N SER A 156 26.98 18.71 -23.95
CA SER A 156 27.18 17.54 -23.05
C SER A 156 25.88 16.88 -22.58
N TYR A 157 24.74 17.49 -22.92
CA TYR A 157 23.39 17.03 -22.61
C TYR A 157 22.60 16.91 -23.90
N TYR A 158 21.68 15.95 -23.95
CA TYR A 158 20.77 15.77 -25.08
C TYR A 158 19.34 15.59 -24.59
N ILE A 159 18.38 15.87 -25.47
CA ILE A 159 16.96 15.86 -25.16
C ILE A 159 16.39 14.51 -25.59
N SER A 160 15.72 13.80 -24.69
CA SER A 160 15.17 12.47 -24.97
C SER A 160 13.67 12.42 -24.70
N GLU A 161 12.85 12.35 -25.74
CA GLU A 161 11.40 12.12 -25.62
C GLU A 161 11.09 10.71 -25.07
N PRO A 162 11.67 9.61 -25.61
CA PRO A 162 11.47 8.28 -25.03
C PRO A 162 11.91 8.15 -23.57
N GLY A 163 12.87 9.00 -23.15
CA GLY A 163 13.35 9.06 -21.77
C GLY A 163 12.34 9.61 -20.77
N PHE A 164 11.30 10.32 -21.21
CA PHE A 164 10.24 10.85 -20.33
C PHE A 164 9.32 9.72 -19.84
N ARG A 165 9.00 8.74 -20.70
CA ARG A 165 8.04 7.64 -20.43
C ARG A 165 6.73 8.13 -19.79
N TYR A 166 6.10 9.13 -20.41
CA TYR A 166 5.01 9.93 -19.83
C TYR A 166 3.92 9.10 -19.15
N GLY A 167 3.34 8.13 -19.87
CA GLY A 167 2.27 7.29 -19.33
C GLY A 167 2.70 6.45 -18.12
N PHE A 168 3.89 5.84 -18.17
CA PHE A 168 4.40 5.02 -17.07
C PHE A 168 4.75 5.88 -15.85
N SER A 169 5.38 7.03 -16.07
CA SER A 169 5.72 7.97 -15.00
C SER A 169 4.47 8.51 -14.30
N ILE A 170 3.42 8.87 -15.04
CA ILE A 170 2.13 9.29 -14.45
C ILE A 170 1.47 8.16 -13.66
N PHE A 171 1.46 6.94 -14.20
CA PHE A 171 0.90 5.79 -13.49
C PHE A 171 1.58 5.56 -12.13
N LEU A 172 2.91 5.63 -12.07
CA LEU A 172 3.65 5.52 -10.81
C LEU A 172 3.33 6.66 -9.83
N ILE A 173 3.17 7.88 -10.34
CA ILE A 173 2.80 9.04 -9.52
C ILE A 173 1.39 8.90 -8.95
N LEU A 174 0.44 8.39 -9.74
CA LEU A 174 -0.91 8.08 -9.26
C LEU A 174 -0.87 7.02 -8.16
N LEU A 175 -0.08 5.95 -8.35
CA LEU A 175 0.09 4.91 -7.33
C LEU A 175 0.69 5.48 -6.03
N PHE A 176 1.71 6.33 -6.15
CA PHE A 176 2.32 7.06 -5.03
C PHE A 176 1.32 7.99 -4.33
N ALA A 177 0.50 8.73 -5.08
CA ALA A 177 -0.51 9.60 -4.51
C ALA A 177 -1.61 8.82 -3.79
N CYS A 178 -2.11 7.73 -4.39
CA CYS A 178 -3.10 6.85 -3.78
C CYS A 178 -2.58 6.21 -2.49
N SER A 179 -1.32 5.75 -2.46
CA SER A 179 -0.74 5.16 -1.25
C SER A 179 -0.51 6.20 -0.15
N GLY A 180 -0.13 7.44 -0.51
CA GLY A 180 -0.04 8.57 0.41
C GLY A 180 -1.40 8.95 1.00
N LEU A 181 -2.45 9.05 0.18
CA LEU A 181 -3.82 9.32 0.63
C LEU A 181 -4.32 8.24 1.59
N TYR A 182 -4.05 6.96 1.30
CA TYR A 182 -4.38 5.85 2.19
C TYR A 182 -3.68 5.97 3.55
N ALA A 183 -2.40 6.35 3.57
CA ALA A 183 -1.65 6.54 4.79
C ALA A 183 -2.20 7.71 5.63
N ILE A 184 -2.53 8.84 5.00
CA ILE A 184 -3.18 9.98 5.66
C ILE A 184 -4.52 9.57 6.26
N PHE A 185 -5.36 8.89 5.48
CA PHE A 185 -6.66 8.39 5.96
C PHE A 185 -6.49 7.45 7.15
N SER A 186 -5.52 6.53 7.09
CA SER A 186 -5.21 5.61 8.18
C SER A 186 -4.79 6.34 9.47
N ILE A 187 -3.94 7.37 9.35
CA ILE A 187 -3.52 8.21 10.49
C ILE A 187 -4.74 8.90 11.13
N ILE A 188 -5.61 9.50 10.31
CA ILE A 188 -6.83 10.16 10.78
C ILE A 188 -7.73 9.16 11.50
N CYS A 189 -7.99 8.00 10.91
CA CYS A 189 -8.79 6.94 11.53
C CYS A 189 -8.20 6.50 12.88
N TYR A 190 -6.89 6.25 12.95
CA TYR A 190 -6.23 5.83 14.19
C TYR A 190 -6.30 6.91 15.27
N PHE A 191 -6.15 8.18 14.90
CA PHE A 191 -6.34 9.30 15.82
C PHE A 191 -7.78 9.34 16.37
N VAL A 192 -8.78 9.17 15.50
CA VAL A 192 -10.19 9.05 15.90
C VAL A 192 -10.39 7.88 16.87
N TYR A 193 -9.80 6.71 16.63
CA TYR A 193 -9.95 5.55 17.51
C TYR A 193 -9.26 5.71 18.87
N ILE A 194 -8.18 6.49 18.96
CA ILE A 194 -7.52 6.81 20.22
C ILE A 194 -8.40 7.74 21.08
N HIS A 195 -9.05 8.72 20.46
CA HIS A 195 -9.95 9.64 21.18
C HIS A 195 -11.32 9.03 21.47
N PHE A 196 -11.81 8.20 20.56
CA PHE A 196 -13.13 7.59 20.61
C PHE A 196 -13.03 6.07 20.39
N PRO A 197 -12.68 5.29 21.44
CA PRO A 197 -12.46 3.85 21.33
C PRO A 197 -13.65 3.07 20.75
N TRP A 198 -14.89 3.52 21.02
CA TRP A 198 -16.10 2.88 20.51
C TRP A 198 -16.27 2.96 18.99
N LEU A 199 -15.55 3.87 18.31
CA LEU A 199 -15.54 3.96 16.85
C LEU A 199 -14.60 2.95 16.20
N SER A 200 -13.76 2.29 16.99
CA SER A 200 -12.80 1.33 16.46
C SER A 200 -13.49 0.14 15.77
N PRO A 201 -12.90 -0.44 14.71
CA PRO A 201 -13.39 -1.64 14.05
C PRO A 201 -13.87 -2.78 14.96
N PRO A 202 -13.19 -3.17 16.05
CA PRO A 202 -13.69 -4.21 16.94
C PRO A 202 -14.98 -3.81 17.66
N CYS A 203 -15.09 -2.57 18.16
CA CYS A 203 -16.32 -2.08 18.77
C CYS A 203 -17.46 -1.94 17.75
N GLN A 204 -17.15 -1.52 16.51
CA GLN A 204 -18.15 -1.39 15.45
C GLN A 204 -18.75 -2.74 15.01
N GLN A 205 -18.08 -3.87 15.27
CA GLN A 205 -18.70 -5.19 15.06
C GLN A 205 -19.90 -5.40 15.99
N LEU A 206 -19.91 -4.80 17.17
CA LEU A 206 -21.05 -4.83 18.09
C LEU A 206 -22.24 -4.02 17.62
N ALA A 207 -22.07 -3.13 16.63
CA ALA A 207 -23.20 -2.40 16.02
C ALA A 207 -24.26 -3.35 15.46
N ARG A 208 -23.87 -4.61 15.18
CA ARG A 208 -24.78 -5.69 14.78
C ARG A 208 -25.76 -6.06 15.89
N PHE A 209 -25.38 -5.98 17.16
CA PHE A 209 -26.17 -6.45 18.30
C PHE A 209 -26.84 -5.32 19.09
N GLY A 210 -26.38 -4.08 18.93
CA GLY A 210 -26.94 -2.92 19.60
C GLY A 210 -26.09 -1.69 19.39
N SER A 211 -26.18 -0.72 20.30
CA SER A 211 -25.33 0.46 20.22
C SER A 211 -23.90 0.11 20.70
N PRO A 212 -22.84 0.34 19.89
CA PRO A 212 -21.47 -0.01 20.27
C PRO A 212 -21.01 0.65 21.57
N LYS A 213 -21.44 1.88 21.81
CA LYS A 213 -21.05 2.66 22.98
C LYS A 213 -21.62 2.06 24.27
N THR A 214 -22.90 1.68 24.28
CA THR A 214 -23.52 1.09 25.47
C THR A 214 -22.96 -0.30 25.75
N LEU A 215 -22.77 -1.11 24.72
CA LEU A 215 -22.21 -2.47 24.86
C LEU A 215 -20.75 -2.43 25.33
N LEU A 216 -19.94 -1.49 24.83
CA LEU A 216 -18.57 -1.29 25.33
C LEU A 216 -18.58 -0.86 26.80
N MET A 217 -19.44 0.09 27.18
CA MET A 217 -19.52 0.57 28.55
C MET A 217 -19.95 -0.53 29.52
N GLN A 218 -20.94 -1.35 29.13
CA GLN A 218 -21.38 -2.50 29.91
C GLN A 218 -20.27 -3.55 30.06
N ALA A 219 -19.57 -3.89 28.97
CA ALA A 219 -18.46 -4.84 29.02
C ALA A 219 -17.31 -4.33 29.90
N GLU A 220 -17.01 -3.03 29.90
CA GLU A 220 -16.02 -2.43 30.80
C GLU A 220 -16.45 -2.49 32.26
N GLU A 221 -17.71 -2.20 32.57
CA GLU A 221 -18.26 -2.25 33.92
C GLU A 221 -18.21 -3.68 34.48
N GLU A 222 -18.68 -4.66 33.72
CA GLU A 222 -18.65 -6.08 34.12
C GLU A 222 -17.22 -6.59 34.34
N LEU A 223 -16.29 -6.18 33.47
CA LEU A 223 -14.88 -6.56 33.59
C LEU A 223 -14.23 -5.92 34.82
N ALA A 224 -14.63 -4.69 35.19
CA ALA A 224 -14.11 -3.99 36.36
C ALA A 224 -14.67 -4.54 37.68
N THR A 225 -15.91 -5.03 37.70
CA THR A 225 -16.56 -5.52 38.92
C THR A 225 -16.07 -6.90 39.33
N LEU A 226 -16.14 -7.91 38.45
CA LEU A 226 -15.61 -9.26 38.72
C LEU A 226 -15.67 -10.15 37.46
N PRO A 227 -14.53 -10.49 36.83
CA PRO A 227 -14.52 -11.47 35.75
C PRO A 227 -14.81 -12.88 36.30
N GLN A 228 -15.65 -13.64 35.61
CA GLN A 228 -16.03 -15.00 36.01
C GLN A 228 -14.93 -16.01 35.66
N LEU A 229 -14.27 -15.81 34.52
CA LEU A 229 -13.09 -16.56 34.09
C LEU A 229 -12.10 -15.55 33.48
N ALA A 230 -10.84 -15.61 33.91
CA ALA A 230 -9.77 -14.82 33.34
C ALA A 230 -8.57 -15.72 33.04
N THR A 231 -8.16 -15.76 31.78
CA THR A 231 -6.88 -16.31 31.34
C THR A 231 -5.93 -15.14 31.02
N GLU A 232 -4.78 -15.38 30.38
CA GLU A 232 -3.82 -14.32 30.07
C GLU A 232 -4.41 -13.23 29.16
N ASP A 233 -5.08 -13.64 28.07
CA ASP A 233 -5.59 -12.73 27.03
C ASP A 233 -7.11 -12.81 26.85
N MET A 234 -7.82 -13.68 27.59
CA MET A 234 -9.27 -13.88 27.46
C MET A 234 -9.99 -13.74 28.79
N PHE A 235 -11.16 -13.11 28.74
CA PHE A 235 -12.01 -12.80 29.88
C PHE A 235 -13.45 -13.19 29.54
N ILE A 236 -14.11 -13.85 30.48
CA ILE A 236 -15.55 -14.11 30.41
C ILE A 236 -16.20 -13.32 31.54
N THR A 237 -17.15 -12.48 31.16
CA THR A 237 -18.04 -11.76 32.07
C THR A 237 -19.43 -12.36 32.00
N GLU A 238 -20.39 -11.81 32.77
CA GLU A 238 -21.77 -12.30 32.77
C GLU A 238 -22.42 -12.31 31.38
N HIS A 239 -22.14 -11.29 30.57
CA HIS A 239 -22.78 -11.13 29.28
C HIS A 239 -21.82 -11.19 28.09
N PHE A 240 -20.50 -11.04 28.31
CA PHE A 240 -19.53 -10.90 27.23
C PHE A 240 -18.38 -11.90 27.32
N PHE A 241 -18.01 -12.43 26.17
CA PHE A 241 -16.69 -12.98 25.93
C PHE A 241 -15.79 -11.86 25.41
N ILE A 242 -14.61 -11.67 26.00
CA ILE A 242 -13.67 -10.60 25.67
C ILE A 242 -12.27 -11.20 25.49
N GLU A 243 -11.67 -11.01 24.32
CA GLU A 243 -10.29 -11.31 24.02
C GLU A 243 -9.53 -9.99 23.84
N ILE A 244 -8.45 -9.83 24.59
CA ILE A 244 -7.56 -8.68 24.56
C ILE A 244 -6.15 -9.24 24.33
N SER A 245 -5.76 -9.35 23.07
CA SER A 245 -4.43 -9.81 22.69
C SER A 245 -3.57 -8.66 22.16
N THR A 246 -2.31 -8.96 21.87
CA THR A 246 -1.40 -8.02 21.18
C THR A 246 -1.80 -7.76 19.73
N ASP A 247 -2.41 -8.76 19.09
CA ASP A 247 -2.79 -8.72 17.67
C ASP A 247 -4.13 -7.96 17.45
N GLY A 248 -5.03 -8.01 18.43
CA GLY A 248 -6.34 -7.39 18.34
C GLY A 248 -7.18 -7.48 19.62
N ILE A 249 -8.36 -6.88 19.54
CA ILE A 249 -9.39 -7.00 20.57
C ILE A 249 -10.62 -7.57 19.88
N ALA A 250 -11.25 -8.56 20.49
CA ALA A 250 -12.52 -9.09 20.05
C ALA A 250 -13.42 -9.25 21.27
N PHE A 251 -14.68 -8.86 21.17
CA PHE A 251 -15.61 -9.14 22.24
C PHE A 251 -17.02 -9.31 21.67
N VAL A 252 -17.76 -10.23 22.28
CA VAL A 252 -19.01 -10.78 21.74
C VAL A 252 -19.98 -11.03 22.89
N PRO A 253 -21.25 -10.64 22.77
CA PRO A 253 -22.27 -11.07 23.72
C PRO A 253 -22.43 -12.60 23.70
N ILE A 254 -22.37 -13.25 24.87
CA ILE A 254 -22.43 -14.73 25.01
C ILE A 254 -23.74 -15.28 24.43
N GLN A 255 -24.85 -14.56 24.59
CA GLN A 255 -26.17 -14.92 24.08
C GLN A 255 -26.25 -14.95 22.54
N GLU A 256 -25.30 -14.32 21.86
CA GLU A 256 -25.24 -14.25 20.40
C GLU A 256 -24.27 -15.27 19.80
N ILE A 257 -23.48 -15.96 20.62
CA ILE A 257 -22.62 -17.05 20.18
C ILE A 257 -23.50 -18.26 19.79
N ILE A 258 -23.19 -18.86 18.64
CA ILE A 258 -23.93 -20.02 18.12
C ILE A 258 -23.05 -21.23 17.88
N TRP A 259 -21.73 -21.03 17.67
CA TRP A 259 -20.81 -22.13 17.41
C TRP A 259 -19.42 -21.82 17.94
N LEU A 260 -18.87 -22.77 18.68
CA LEU A 260 -17.52 -22.74 19.23
C LEU A 260 -16.77 -23.99 18.82
N TYR A 261 -15.54 -23.80 18.31
CA TYR A 261 -14.64 -24.91 18.07
C TYR A 261 -13.19 -24.47 18.17
N LYS A 262 -12.31 -25.42 18.50
CA LYS A 262 -10.86 -25.21 18.50
C LYS A 262 -10.23 -25.77 17.24
N HIS A 263 -9.24 -25.07 16.71
CA HIS A 263 -8.41 -25.53 15.60
C HIS A 263 -6.93 -25.55 16.03
N SER A 264 -6.27 -26.68 15.86
CA SER A 264 -4.85 -26.82 16.20
C SER A 264 -3.99 -26.36 15.03
N THR A 265 -3.11 -25.40 15.27
CA THR A 265 -2.12 -24.92 14.31
C THR A 265 -0.74 -25.45 14.69
N LEU A 266 -0.11 -26.12 13.73
CA LEU A 266 1.21 -26.72 13.91
C LEU A 266 2.26 -25.81 13.29
N HIS A 267 3.07 -25.18 14.13
CA HIS A 267 4.16 -24.33 13.67
C HIS A 267 5.35 -25.20 13.25
N LYS A 268 5.69 -25.17 11.95
CA LYS A 268 6.91 -25.78 11.42
C LYS A 268 7.93 -24.69 11.10
N PHE A 269 9.12 -24.82 11.68
CA PHE A 269 10.28 -24.05 11.27
C PHE A 269 11.44 -25.03 11.08
N PHE A 270 11.98 -25.09 9.86
CA PHE A 270 13.11 -25.96 9.45
C PHE A 270 13.07 -27.38 10.05
N TRP A 271 12.23 -28.27 9.48
CA TRP A 271 12.21 -29.73 9.73
C TRP A 271 11.93 -30.19 11.17
N TYR A 272 11.87 -29.29 12.16
CA TYR A 272 11.56 -29.58 13.56
C TYR A 272 10.17 -29.06 13.97
N HIS A 273 9.54 -29.77 14.92
CA HIS A 273 8.26 -29.42 15.53
C HIS A 273 8.51 -28.60 16.81
N PHE A 274 8.15 -27.31 16.81
CA PHE A 274 8.46 -26.42 17.94
C PHE A 274 7.32 -26.30 18.96
N SER A 275 6.08 -26.14 18.50
CA SER A 275 4.92 -26.02 19.39
C SER A 275 3.60 -26.16 18.64
N ILE A 276 2.58 -26.71 19.31
CA ILE A 276 1.19 -26.70 18.85
C ILE A 276 0.52 -25.52 19.53
N SER A 277 -0.01 -24.60 18.75
CA SER A 277 -0.89 -23.54 19.23
C SER A 277 -2.33 -23.90 18.90
N TYR A 278 -3.27 -23.41 19.69
CA TYR A 278 -4.68 -23.60 19.43
C TYR A 278 -5.34 -22.26 19.11
N THR A 279 -6.24 -22.29 18.14
CA THR A 279 -7.07 -21.15 17.74
C THR A 279 -8.50 -21.42 18.16
N LEU A 280 -9.06 -20.56 19.01
CA LEU A 280 -10.49 -20.58 19.33
C LEU A 280 -11.24 -19.89 18.19
N CYS A 281 -12.19 -20.60 17.58
CA CYS A 281 -13.06 -20.06 16.56
C CYS A 281 -14.45 -19.88 17.15
N ILE A 282 -14.94 -18.64 17.09
CA ILE A 282 -16.26 -18.25 17.56
C ILE A 282 -17.08 -17.78 16.36
N SER A 283 -18.24 -18.40 16.16
CA SER A 283 -19.27 -17.87 15.29
C SER A 283 -20.45 -17.38 16.12
N ALA A 284 -20.86 -16.15 15.85
CA ALA A 284 -22.03 -15.53 16.43
C ALA A 284 -23.11 -15.27 15.38
N LYS A 285 -24.31 -14.90 15.83
CA LYS A 285 -25.41 -14.48 14.95
C LYS A 285 -24.97 -13.29 14.07
N LYS A 286 -25.73 -13.04 13.00
CA LYS A 286 -25.46 -11.95 12.04
C LYS A 286 -24.05 -12.03 11.42
N HIS A 287 -23.62 -13.25 11.06
CA HIS A 287 -22.38 -13.54 10.33
C HIS A 287 -21.11 -12.94 10.97
N LEU A 288 -21.03 -12.92 12.30
CA LEU A 288 -19.82 -12.52 12.99
C LEU A 288 -18.95 -13.77 13.24
N TYR A 289 -17.70 -13.70 12.78
CA TYR A 289 -16.70 -14.75 12.96
C TYR A 289 -15.46 -14.13 13.59
N ILE A 290 -15.03 -14.71 14.70
CA ILE A 290 -13.86 -14.29 15.47
C ILE A 290 -12.92 -15.48 15.61
N GLN A 291 -11.63 -15.22 15.45
CA GLN A 291 -10.58 -16.20 15.58
C GLN A 291 -9.56 -15.66 16.57
N CYS A 292 -9.32 -16.42 17.62
CA CYS A 292 -8.42 -16.08 18.70
C CYS A 292 -7.23 -17.05 18.65
N PRO A 293 -6.12 -16.71 17.96
CA PRO A 293 -4.99 -17.62 17.77
C PRO A 293 -4.06 -17.66 19.01
N LYS A 294 -3.10 -18.59 18.98
CA LYS A 294 -1.95 -18.68 19.92
C LYS A 294 -2.27 -19.02 21.39
N ASN A 295 -3.35 -19.76 21.65
CA ASN A 295 -3.72 -20.11 23.03
C ASN A 295 -3.18 -21.48 23.46
N LEU A 296 -3.04 -21.64 24.79
CA LEU A 296 -2.81 -22.94 25.43
C LEU A 296 -4.05 -23.82 25.32
N LYS A 297 -3.83 -25.14 25.26
CA LYS A 297 -4.93 -26.12 25.13
C LYS A 297 -5.88 -26.08 26.32
N SER A 298 -5.33 -26.02 27.54
CA SER A 298 -6.08 -25.96 28.80
C SER A 298 -7.04 -24.79 28.84
N ASP A 299 -6.57 -23.64 28.35
CA ASP A 299 -7.28 -22.36 28.46
C ASP A 299 -8.46 -22.34 27.50
N ILE A 300 -8.25 -22.80 26.25
CA ILE A 300 -9.35 -22.97 25.30
C ILE A 300 -10.37 -23.99 25.81
N ASP A 301 -9.91 -25.12 26.35
CA ASP A 301 -10.81 -26.17 26.82
C ASP A 301 -11.68 -25.65 27.99
N GLY A 302 -11.08 -24.94 28.95
CA GLY A 302 -11.81 -24.28 30.03
C GLY A 302 -12.80 -23.22 29.55
N ILE A 303 -12.43 -22.41 28.55
CA ILE A 303 -13.33 -21.40 27.95
C ILE A 303 -14.50 -22.05 27.21
N ILE A 304 -14.25 -23.10 26.44
CA ILE A 304 -15.30 -23.82 25.71
C ILE A 304 -16.28 -24.45 26.70
N ASP A 305 -15.77 -25.11 27.73
CA ASP A 305 -16.58 -25.76 28.75
C ASP A 305 -17.45 -24.72 29.48
N TYR A 306 -16.87 -23.59 29.88
CA TYR A 306 -17.60 -22.51 30.53
C TYR A 306 -18.69 -21.91 29.64
N LEU A 307 -18.38 -21.58 28.39
CA LEU A 307 -19.36 -20.99 27.46
C LEU A 307 -20.49 -21.97 27.13
N ALA A 308 -20.19 -23.26 27.01
CA ALA A 308 -21.19 -24.31 26.77
C ALA A 308 -22.11 -24.53 27.97
N GLU A 309 -21.59 -24.35 29.19
CA GLU A 309 -22.39 -24.38 30.41
C GLU A 309 -23.26 -23.13 30.56
N ALA A 310 -22.70 -21.95 30.26
CA ALA A 310 -23.42 -20.68 30.33
C ALA A 310 -24.53 -20.55 29.27
N ASN A 311 -24.37 -21.17 28.11
CA ASN A 311 -25.36 -21.17 27.04
C ASN A 311 -25.42 -22.53 26.32
N HIS A 312 -26.43 -23.33 26.67
CA HIS A 312 -26.64 -24.67 26.12
C HIS A 312 -27.04 -24.69 24.63
N ASP A 313 -27.43 -23.56 24.05
CA ASP A 313 -27.77 -23.47 22.62
C ASP A 313 -26.53 -23.38 21.73
N ILE A 314 -25.34 -23.20 22.33
CA ILE A 314 -24.08 -23.13 21.58
C ILE A 314 -23.71 -24.52 21.05
N LEU A 315 -23.50 -24.61 19.75
CA LEU A 315 -22.93 -25.79 19.13
C LEU A 315 -21.45 -25.87 19.50
N VAL A 316 -21.00 -27.00 20.03
CA VAL A 316 -19.59 -27.23 20.39
C VAL A 316 -18.96 -28.25 19.45
N GLY A 317 -17.75 -27.96 19.00
CA GLY A 317 -16.91 -28.85 18.23
C GLY A 317 -17.05 -28.68 16.71
N PHE A 318 -15.95 -29.01 16.03
CA PHE A 318 -15.86 -28.91 14.57
C PHE A 318 -16.44 -30.17 13.93
N ASN A 319 -17.64 -30.07 13.36
CA ASN A 319 -18.23 -31.13 12.55
C ASN A 319 -19.11 -30.55 11.43
N GLU A 320 -19.37 -31.37 10.42
CA GLU A 320 -20.17 -30.96 9.25
C GLU A 320 -21.62 -30.64 9.61
N LYS A 321 -22.19 -31.39 10.56
CA LYS A 321 -23.57 -31.21 11.04
C LYS A 321 -23.79 -29.82 11.67
N ASN A 322 -22.85 -29.37 12.50
CA ASN A 322 -22.85 -28.07 13.16
C ASN A 322 -22.65 -26.97 12.12
N ARG A 323 -21.74 -27.17 11.15
CA ARG A 323 -21.55 -26.22 10.05
C ARG A 323 -22.84 -25.97 9.27
N LEU A 324 -23.56 -27.03 8.90
CA LEU A 324 -24.84 -26.92 8.19
C LEU A 324 -25.91 -26.22 9.04
N LYS A 325 -26.03 -26.58 10.33
CA LYS A 325 -26.95 -25.91 11.25
C LYS A 325 -26.64 -24.41 11.43
N VAL A 326 -25.37 -24.05 11.57
CA VAL A 326 -24.95 -22.64 11.65
C VAL A 326 -25.32 -21.89 10.38
N GLN A 327 -25.12 -22.52 9.21
CA GLN A 327 -25.49 -21.95 7.93
C GLN A 327 -27.01 -21.77 7.79
N GLU A 328 -27.82 -22.69 8.32
CA GLU A 328 -29.27 -22.55 8.40
C GLU A 328 -29.69 -21.38 9.31
N ILE A 329 -29.06 -21.25 10.48
CA ILE A 329 -29.33 -20.18 11.45
C ILE A 329 -28.92 -18.80 10.91
N GLN A 330 -27.79 -18.71 10.22
CA GLN A 330 -27.28 -17.45 9.67
C GLN A 330 -27.97 -17.07 8.34
N GLY A 331 -28.53 -18.04 7.61
CA GLY A 331 -29.14 -17.83 6.31
C GLY A 331 -28.11 -17.64 5.19
N THR A 332 -28.56 -17.16 4.02
CA THR A 332 -27.64 -16.86 2.91
C THR A 332 -26.89 -15.55 3.14
N PRO A 333 -25.55 -15.54 3.14
CA PRO A 333 -24.80 -14.30 3.25
C PRO A 333 -25.08 -13.41 2.04
N LEU A 334 -25.30 -12.11 2.29
CA LEU A 334 -25.44 -11.11 1.24
C LEU A 334 -24.19 -11.15 0.34
N GLN A 335 -24.32 -10.93 -0.98
CA GLN A 335 -23.19 -11.06 -1.92
C GLN A 335 -21.96 -10.23 -1.51
N PHE A 336 -22.17 -9.11 -0.83
CA PHE A 336 -21.13 -8.24 -0.27
C PHE A 336 -20.30 -8.90 0.86
N GLU A 337 -20.92 -9.75 1.68
CA GLU A 337 -20.25 -10.41 2.80
C GLU A 337 -19.30 -11.52 2.33
N LYS A 338 -19.65 -12.20 1.22
CA LYS A 338 -18.74 -13.15 0.56
C LYS A 338 -17.45 -12.45 0.10
N PHE A 339 -17.55 -11.21 -0.38
CA PHE A 339 -16.40 -10.43 -0.82
C PHE A 339 -15.51 -10.00 0.36
N ILE A 340 -16.11 -9.55 1.47
CA ILE A 340 -15.38 -9.16 2.69
C ILE A 340 -14.71 -10.37 3.37
N ALA A 341 -15.37 -11.53 3.41
CA ALA A 341 -14.78 -12.76 3.95
C ALA A 341 -13.57 -13.22 3.12
N LEU A 342 -13.63 -13.04 1.80
CA LEU A 342 -12.54 -13.38 0.89
C LEU A 342 -11.31 -12.47 1.08
N LEU A 343 -11.55 -11.18 1.39
CA LEU A 343 -10.49 -10.23 1.75
C LEU A 343 -9.84 -10.54 3.10
N LYS A 344 -10.64 -10.89 4.12
CA LYS A 344 -10.12 -11.27 5.44
C LYS A 344 -9.31 -12.57 5.45
N LYS A 345 -9.58 -13.50 4.52
CA LYS A 345 -8.84 -14.78 4.43
C LYS A 345 -7.43 -14.64 3.86
N ARG A 346 -7.04 -13.44 3.39
CA ARG A 346 -5.75 -13.15 2.73
C ARG A 346 -4.82 -12.23 3.54
N LEU A 347 -5.27 -11.75 4.70
CA LEU A 347 -4.44 -11.12 5.73
C LEU A 347 -4.25 -12.13 6.85
#